data_AF-A0A527ZCN1-F1
#
_entry.id   AF-A0A527ZCN1-F1
#
_cell.length_a   1.000
_cell.length_b   1.000
_cell.length_c   1.000
_cell.angle_alpha   90.00
_cell.angle_beta   90.00
_cell.angle_gamma   90.00
#
_symmetry.space_group_name_H-M   'P 1'
#
loop_
_entity.id
_entity.type
_entity.pdbx_description
1 polymer ?
#
loop_
_entity_poly.entity_id
_entity_poly.type
_entity_poly.pdbx_seq_one_letter_code
_entity_poly.pdbx_strand_id
1 'polypeptide(L)' 'TFCTREYAPVCARRRGELRTFPNACEARAADYRIVDDGPC' A
#
# COMPACT_ATOMS: atom_id res chain seq x y z
N THR A 1 8.02 -11.76 3.77
CA THR A 1 7.98 -10.39 4.32
C THR A 1 7.14 -10.37 5.57
N PHE A 2 7.62 -9.75 6.64
CA PHE A 2 6.84 -9.49 7.85
C PHE A 2 6.48 -8.01 7.87
N CYS A 3 5.19 -7.69 8.07
CA CYS A 3 4.71 -6.32 8.20
C CYS A 3 4.09 -6.12 9.59
N THR A 4 4.22 -4.91 10.12
CA THR A 4 3.52 -4.51 11.35
C THR A 4 2.01 -4.46 11.10
N ARG A 5 1.21 -4.60 12.15
CA ARG A 5 -0.25 -4.37 12.09
C ARG A 5 -0.62 -2.91 12.33
N GLU A 6 0.30 -1.99 12.04
CA GLU A 6 0.02 -0.56 12.10
C GLU A 6 -0.97 -0.20 11.00
N TYR A 7 -1.96 0.63 11.35
CA TYR A 7 -2.93 1.15 10.40
C TYR A 7 -2.55 2.58 10.01
N ALA A 8 -1.90 2.71 8.86
CA ALA A 8 -1.46 3.95 8.25
C ALA A 8 -1.71 3.83 6.73
N PRO A 9 -2.96 3.98 6.28
CA PRO A 9 -3.38 3.55 4.96
C PRO A 9 -2.70 4.35 3.85
N VAL A 10 -2.32 3.67 2.76
CA VAL A 10 -1.67 4.28 1.60
C VAL A 10 -2.34 3.86 0.30
N CYS A 11 -2.29 4.75 -0.68
CA CYS A 11 -2.77 4.49 -2.03
C CYS A 11 -1.59 3.98 -2.85
N ALA A 12 -1.72 2.79 -3.41
CA ALA A 12 -0.66 2.21 -4.20
C ALA A 12 -1.17 1.74 -5.56
N ARG A 13 -0.30 1.78 -6.57
CA ARG A 13 -0.62 1.46 -7.95
C ARG A 13 0.17 0.26 -8.47
N ARG A 14 -0.50 -0.62 -9.20
CA ARG A 14 0.14 -1.73 -9.93
C ARG A 14 -0.59 -1.97 -11.26
N ARG A 15 0.14 -1.88 -12.38
CA ARG A 15 -0.40 -2.15 -13.74
C ARG A 15 -1.71 -1.40 -14.08
N GLY A 16 -1.86 -0.17 -13.58
CA GLY A 16 -3.05 0.65 -13.80
C GLY A 16 -4.16 0.46 -12.76
N GLU A 17 -4.05 -0.53 -11.87
CA GLU A 17 -4.93 -0.70 -10.72
C GLU A 17 -4.45 0.17 -9.56
N LEU A 18 -5.36 0.94 -8.96
CA LEU A 18 -5.16 1.64 -7.69
C LEU A 18 -5.84 0.85 -6.58
N ARG A 19 -5.12 0.65 -5.47
CA ARG A 19 -5.64 -0.06 -4.32
C ARG A 19 -5.12 0.56 -3.04
N THR A 20 -6.03 0.69 -2.08
CA THR A 20 -5.70 1.10 -0.71
C THR A 20 -5.16 -0.09 0.08
N PHE A 21 -3.99 0.10 0.69
CA PHE A 21 -3.37 -0.87 1.59
C PHE A 21 -3.42 -0.32 3.02
N PRO A 22 -3.54 -1.19 4.05
CA PRO A 22 -3.61 -0.74 5.44
C PRO A 22 -2.29 -0.11 5.93
N ASN A 23 -1.17 -0.41 5.28
CA ASN A 23 0.09 0.31 5.46
C ASN A 23 1.04 0.15 4.27
N ALA A 24 2.09 0.98 4.26
CA ALA A 24 3.14 1.00 3.26
C ALA A 24 3.94 -0.31 3.14
N CYS A 25 4.08 -1.07 4.24
CA CYS A 25 4.75 -2.37 4.19
C CYS A 25 3.94 -3.38 3.38
N GLU A 26 2.63 -3.47 3.63
CA GLU A 26 1.75 -4.39 2.90
C GLU A 26 1.66 -4.05 1.41
N ALA A 27 1.61 -2.76 1.06
CA ALA A 27 1.66 -2.32 -0.34
C ALA A 27 2.93 -2.81 -1.05
N ARG A 28 4.10 -2.60 -0.42
CA ARG A 28 5.39 -3.04 -0.98
C ARG A 28 5.52 -4.56 -1.04
N ALA A 29 4.99 -5.27 -0.02
CA ALA A 29 4.98 -6.73 0.02
C ALA A 29 4.11 -7.35 -1.11
N ALA A 30 3.10 -6.61 -1.57
CA ALA A 30 2.23 -7.00 -2.68
C ALA A 30 2.73 -6.51 -4.07
N ASP A 31 3.95 -5.98 -4.15
CA ASP A 31 4.54 -5.38 -5.36
C ASP A 31 3.76 -4.17 -5.92
N TYR A 32 3.12 -3.39 -5.04
CA TYR A 32 2.52 -2.11 -5.42
C TYR A 32 3.48 -0.95 -5.15
N ARG A 33 3.48 0.04 -6.05
CA ARG A 33 4.19 1.31 -5.84
C ARG A 33 3.25 2.30 -5.18
N ILE A 34 3.62 2.79 -4.00
CA ILE A 34 2.88 3.84 -3.29
C ILE A 34 2.90 5.13 -4.14
N VAL A 35 1.74 5.75 -4.29
CA VAL A 35 1.54 7.01 -5.03
C VAL A 35 0.94 8.11 -4.16
N ASP A 36 0.29 7.76 -3.05
CA ASP A 36 -0.23 8.67 -2.04
C ASP A 36 -0.07 8.06 -0.63
N ASP A 37 0.12 8.91 0.36
CA ASP A 37 0.25 8.55 1.78
C ASP A 37 -1.10 8.46 2.50
N GLY A 38 -2.22 8.67 1.78
CA GLY A 38 -3.60 8.38 2.21
C GLY A 38 -4.29 7.31 1.36
N PRO A 39 -5.54 6.94 1.66
CA PRO A 39 -6.29 5.97 0.86
C PRO A 39 -6.60 6.48 -0.55
N CYS A 40 -6.62 5.56 -1.53
CA CYS A 40 -7.40 5.71 -2.75
C CYS A 40 -8.90 5.62 -2.39
#